data_AF-A0A315W2V0-F1
#
_entry.id   AF-A0A315W2V0-F1
#
_cell.length_a   1.000
_cell.length_b   1.000
_cell.length_c   1.000
_cell.angle_alpha   90.00
_cell.angle_beta   90.00
_cell.angle_gamma   90.00
#
_symmetry.space_group_name_H-M   'P 1'
#
loop_
_entity.id
_entity.type
_entity.pdbx_description
1 polymer ?
#
loop_
_entity_poly.entity_id
_entity_poly.type
_entity_poly.pdbx_seq_one_letter_code
_entity_poly.pdbx_strand_id
1 'polypeptide(L)'
;MEKKLKYISIKNLEIDEIQELKICVKKKSEILDALVAKGAVFTWTNLLVVVVELDGSEHEALDLVPLVTNVVLEEHYLIVGVVVVVDIGIIPINSRGEKQRMHLRDGFLADQLDPIYVAYNM
;
A
#
# COMPACT_ATOMS: atom_id res chain seq x y z
N MET A 1 -15.78 15.68 -22.63
CA MET A 1 -16.44 14.42 -23.06
C MET A 1 -15.48 13.28 -22.86
N GLU A 2 -15.94 12.27 -22.16
CA GLU A 2 -15.18 11.25 -21.44
C GLU A 2 -14.24 10.43 -22.32
N LYS A 3 -13.00 10.25 -21.86
CA LYS A 3 -12.13 9.19 -22.38
C LYS A 3 -12.61 7.86 -21.80
N LYS A 4 -13.33 7.08 -22.61
CA LYS A 4 -13.65 5.67 -22.36
C LYS A 4 -12.36 4.88 -22.11
N LEU A 5 -12.18 4.38 -20.89
CA LEU A 5 -11.23 3.32 -20.57
C LEU A 5 -11.67 2.05 -21.31
N LYS A 6 -10.82 1.57 -22.23
CA LYS A 6 -11.02 0.30 -22.94
C LYS A 6 -10.73 -0.85 -21.98
N TYR A 7 -11.77 -1.58 -21.58
CA TYR A 7 -11.61 -2.96 -21.13
C TYR A 7 -11.00 -3.77 -22.29
N ILE A 8 -9.74 -4.16 -22.17
CA ILE A 8 -9.09 -5.05 -23.11
C ILE A 8 -9.67 -6.45 -22.90
N SER A 9 -10.41 -6.93 -23.89
CA SER A 9 -10.88 -8.31 -23.96
C SER A 9 -9.66 -9.25 -24.06
N ILE A 10 -9.42 -10.02 -23.00
CA ILE A 10 -8.28 -10.93 -22.79
C ILE A 10 -8.40 -12.19 -23.68
N LYS A 11 -8.62 -12.03 -24.99
CA LYS A 11 -8.78 -13.19 -25.89
C LYS A 11 -7.61 -13.47 -26.83
N ASN A 12 -6.68 -12.54 -27.04
CA ASN A 12 -5.59 -12.71 -28.02
C ASN A 12 -4.22 -12.17 -27.53
N LEU A 13 -3.78 -12.56 -26.33
CA LEU A 13 -2.39 -12.38 -25.92
C LEU A 13 -1.76 -13.76 -25.78
N GLU A 14 -0.60 -13.97 -26.39
CA GLU A 14 0.15 -15.22 -26.31
C GLU A 14 0.52 -15.50 -24.84
N ILE A 15 0.54 -16.80 -24.50
CA ILE A 15 0.44 -17.32 -23.13
C ILE A 15 1.62 -16.91 -22.23
N ASP A 16 2.73 -16.44 -22.79
CA ASP A 16 3.96 -16.17 -22.06
C ASP A 16 4.00 -14.76 -21.41
N GLU A 17 3.33 -13.74 -21.96
CA GLU A 17 3.24 -12.39 -21.34
C GLU A 17 2.19 -12.33 -20.20
N ILE A 18 1.30 -13.32 -20.12
CA ILE A 18 0.20 -13.37 -19.16
C ILE A 18 0.68 -13.77 -17.75
N GLN A 19 1.88 -14.35 -17.61
CA GLN A 19 2.33 -14.90 -16.34
C GLN A 19 2.80 -13.80 -15.36
N GLU A 20 3.60 -12.85 -15.83
CA GLU A 20 3.97 -11.66 -15.05
C GLU A 20 2.76 -10.77 -14.78
N LEU A 21 1.88 -10.59 -15.76
CA LEU A 21 0.63 -9.85 -15.57
C LEU A 21 -0.30 -10.54 -14.57
N LYS A 22 -0.40 -11.87 -14.52
CA LYS A 22 -1.18 -12.60 -13.50
C LYS A 22 -0.55 -12.51 -12.11
N ILE A 23 0.78 -12.60 -12.02
CA ILE A 23 1.51 -12.44 -10.75
C ILE A 23 1.36 -11.00 -10.25
N CYS A 24 1.53 -10.02 -11.13
CA CYS A 24 1.37 -8.60 -10.83
C CYS A 24 -0.08 -8.28 -10.46
N VAL A 25 -1.07 -8.82 -11.18
CA VAL A 25 -2.51 -8.65 -10.84
C VAL A 25 -2.85 -9.31 -9.50
N LYS A 26 -2.32 -10.51 -9.20
CA LYS A 26 -2.50 -11.15 -7.89
C LYS A 26 -1.85 -10.36 -6.76
N LYS A 27 -0.59 -9.96 -6.93
CA LYS A 27 0.11 -9.10 -5.97
C LYS A 27 -0.63 -7.78 -5.78
N LYS A 28 -1.13 -7.17 -6.86
CA LYS A 28 -1.93 -5.94 -6.81
C LYS A 28 -3.23 -6.12 -6.03
N SER A 29 -3.99 -7.20 -6.26
CA SER A 29 -5.20 -7.49 -5.48
C SER A 29 -4.90 -7.77 -4.01
N GLU A 30 -3.84 -8.54 -3.73
CA GLU A 30 -3.41 -8.83 -2.35
C GLU A 30 -2.96 -7.57 -1.62
N ILE A 31 -2.33 -6.62 -2.33
CA ILE A 31 -1.91 -5.33 -1.78
C ILE A 31 -3.09 -4.39 -1.58
N LEU A 32 -4.05 -4.36 -2.50
CA LEU A 32 -5.31 -3.65 -2.30
C LEU A 32 -6.04 -4.19 -1.05
N ASP A 33 -6.12 -5.51 -0.92
CA ASP A 33 -6.70 -6.16 0.26
C ASP A 33 -5.88 -5.85 1.52
N ALA A 34 -4.55 -5.84 1.45
CA ALA A 34 -3.69 -5.46 2.56
C ALA A 34 -3.89 -3.98 2.94
N LEU A 35 -3.97 -3.06 1.99
CA LEU A 35 -4.20 -1.63 2.25
C LEU A 35 -5.59 -1.40 2.87
N VAL A 36 -6.63 -2.06 2.36
CA VAL A 36 -8.00 -1.92 2.87
C VAL A 36 -8.16 -2.60 4.23
N ALA A 37 -7.72 -3.85 4.37
CA ALA A 37 -7.93 -4.66 5.58
C ALA A 37 -6.89 -4.36 6.66
N LYS A 38 -5.61 -4.22 6.31
CA LYS A 38 -4.47 -4.18 7.26
C LYS A 38 -3.56 -2.95 7.13
N GLY A 39 -3.87 -1.98 6.28
CA GLY A 39 -3.11 -0.74 6.12
C GLY A 39 -3.82 0.49 6.69
N ALA A 40 -3.10 1.59 6.85
CA ALA A 40 -3.67 2.88 7.25
C ALA A 40 -3.01 4.01 6.47
N VAL A 41 -3.76 5.07 6.21
CA VAL A 41 -3.27 6.23 5.46
C VAL A 41 -3.61 7.50 6.24
N PHE A 42 -2.65 8.43 6.30
CA PHE A 42 -2.82 9.76 6.87
C PHE A 42 -1.93 10.78 6.17
N THR A 43 -2.10 12.06 6.48
CA THR A 43 -1.28 13.14 5.93
C THR A 43 -0.27 13.66 6.95
N TRP A 44 0.93 13.99 6.50
CA TRP A 44 1.97 14.66 7.29
C TRP A 44 2.71 15.68 6.43
N THR A 45 2.71 16.95 6.83
CA THR A 45 3.37 18.04 6.10
C THR A 45 3.07 18.05 4.59
N ASN A 46 1.81 17.82 4.20
CA ASN A 46 1.32 17.68 2.82
C ASN A 46 1.78 16.43 2.06
N LEU A 47 2.50 15.52 2.72
CA LEU A 47 2.80 14.18 2.20
C LEU A 47 1.69 13.20 2.60
N LEU A 48 1.35 12.30 1.69
CA LEU A 48 0.52 11.14 2.00
C LEU A 48 1.43 10.04 2.59
N VAL A 49 1.15 9.66 3.83
CA VAL A 49 1.84 8.57 4.53
C VAL A 49 0.97 7.33 4.48
N VAL A 50 1.51 6.25 3.94
CA VAL A 50 0.85 4.94 3.86
C VAL A 50 1.59 3.97 4.78
N VAL A 51 0.88 3.45 5.77
CA VAL A 51 1.37 2.44 6.71
C VAL A 51 0.80 1.08 6.32
N VAL A 52 1.66 0.07 6.18
CA VAL A 52 1.26 -1.29 5.82
C VAL A 52 1.87 -2.29 6.78
N GLU A 53 1.06 -3.22 7.26
CA GLU A 53 1.53 -4.35 8.06
C GLU A 53 2.07 -5.47 7.16
N LEU A 54 3.23 -6.01 7.51
CA LEU A 54 3.86 -7.14 6.85
C LEU A 54 4.31 -8.15 7.92
N ASP A 55 4.09 -9.44 7.65
CA ASP A 55 4.72 -10.54 8.38
C ASP A 55 5.82 -11.10 7.50
N GLY A 56 7.01 -10.52 7.62
CA GLY A 56 8.07 -10.75 6.67
C GLY A 56 9.34 -9.97 6.98
N SER A 57 10.30 -10.12 6.10
CA SER A 57 11.62 -9.51 6.24
C SER A 57 11.68 -8.09 5.66
N GLU A 58 12.73 -7.35 6.01
CA GLU A 58 13.04 -6.05 5.40
C GLU A 58 13.17 -6.13 3.86
N HIS A 59 13.68 -7.23 3.31
CA HIS A 59 13.75 -7.42 1.86
C HIS A 59 12.35 -7.48 1.21
N GLU A 60 11.40 -8.16 1.85
CA GLU A 60 10.02 -8.20 1.37
C GLU A 60 9.33 -6.83 1.54
N ALA A 61 9.69 -6.08 2.58
CA ALA A 61 9.25 -4.70 2.76
C ALA A 61 9.72 -3.78 1.62
N LEU A 62 10.98 -3.93 1.17
CA LEU A 62 11.53 -3.19 0.02
C LEU A 62 10.74 -3.46 -1.27
N ASP A 63 10.40 -4.73 -1.54
CA ASP A 63 9.61 -5.11 -2.70
C ASP A 63 8.17 -4.56 -2.64
N LEU A 64 7.64 -4.33 -1.44
CA LEU A 64 6.28 -3.83 -1.23
C LEU A 64 6.14 -2.33 -1.52
N VAL A 65 7.18 -1.53 -1.25
CA VAL A 65 7.17 -0.07 -1.44
C VAL A 65 6.75 0.38 -2.84
N PRO A 66 7.38 -0.10 -3.95
CA PRO A 66 6.98 0.31 -5.29
C PRO A 66 5.57 -0.18 -5.63
N LEU A 67 5.16 -1.34 -5.12
CA LEU A 67 3.83 -1.88 -5.38
C LEU A 67 2.74 -1.03 -4.70
N VAL A 68 2.91 -0.67 -3.43
CA VAL A 68 1.99 0.21 -2.70
C VAL A 68 1.91 1.59 -3.36
N THR A 69 3.07 2.15 -3.73
CA THR A 69 3.13 3.46 -4.41
C THR A 69 2.36 3.43 -5.72
N ASN A 70 2.58 2.40 -6.55
CA ASN A 70 1.90 2.26 -7.84
C ASN A 70 0.40 2.04 -7.67
N VAL A 71 -0.03 1.19 -6.73
CA VAL A 71 -1.46 0.94 -6.48
C VAL A 71 -2.17 2.21 -6.06
N VAL A 72 -1.61 2.98 -5.13
CA VAL A 72 -2.24 4.23 -4.66
C VAL A 72 -2.26 5.28 -5.77
N LEU A 73 -1.21 5.35 -6.58
CA LEU A 73 -1.16 6.24 -7.73
C LEU A 73 -2.18 5.88 -8.80
N GLU A 74 -2.27 4.61 -9.19
CA GLU A 74 -3.13 4.16 -10.29
C GLU A 74 -4.61 4.16 -9.90
N GLU A 75 -4.95 3.69 -8.70
CA GLU A 75 -6.34 3.50 -8.29
C GLU A 75 -6.94 4.77 -7.68
N HIS A 76 -6.13 5.58 -7.01
CA HIS A 76 -6.61 6.77 -6.30
C HIS A 76 -6.08 8.08 -6.89
N TYR A 77 -5.16 8.04 -7.86
CA TYR A 77 -4.53 9.24 -8.43
C TYR A 77 -3.85 10.12 -7.36
N LEU A 78 -3.34 9.48 -6.30
CA LEU A 78 -2.66 10.14 -5.20
C LEU A 78 -1.18 9.78 -5.19
N ILE A 79 -0.33 10.78 -4.94
CA ILE A 79 1.11 10.59 -4.80
C ILE A 79 1.41 10.21 -3.34
N VAL A 80 2.05 9.05 -3.15
CA VAL A 80 2.54 8.61 -1.84
C VAL A 80 3.88 9.28 -1.58
N GLY A 81 3.99 10.05 -0.49
CA GLY A 81 5.23 10.70 -0.10
C GLY A 81 6.07 9.85 0.86
N VAL A 82 5.42 9.06 1.72
CA VAL A 82 6.10 8.15 2.65
C VAL A 82 5.38 6.80 2.71
N VAL A 83 6.13 5.71 2.60
CA VAL A 83 5.64 4.35 2.91
C VAL A 83 6.33 3.87 4.17
N VAL A 84 5.54 3.42 5.14
CA VAL A 84 6.02 2.85 6.40
C VAL A 84 5.57 1.41 6.46
N VAL A 85 6.50 0.47 6.54
CA VAL A 85 6.22 -0.96 6.69
C VAL A 85 6.48 -1.34 8.14
N VAL A 86 5.50 -1.96 8.79
CA VAL A 86 5.53 -2.32 10.21
C VAL A 86 5.12 -3.78 10.41
N ASP A 87 5.42 -4.35 11.57
CA ASP A 87 4.93 -5.67 11.95
C ASP A 87 3.40 -5.71 12.10
N ILE A 88 2.83 -6.91 11.99
CA ILE A 88 1.39 -7.14 12.22
C ILE A 88 0.99 -6.74 13.64
N GLY A 89 -0.12 -6.00 13.74
CA GLY A 89 -0.71 -5.58 15.02
C GLY A 89 -0.21 -4.22 15.52
N ILE A 90 0.73 -3.60 14.80
CA ILE A 90 1.20 -2.25 15.11
C ILE A 90 0.14 -1.21 14.79
N ILE A 91 -0.71 -1.43 13.78
CA ILE A 91 -1.80 -0.49 13.50
C ILE A 91 -2.86 -0.63 14.61
N PRO A 92 -3.06 0.41 15.45
CA PRO A 92 -3.96 0.30 16.59
C PRO A 92 -5.40 0.18 16.10
N ILE A 93 -6.13 -0.79 16.65
CA ILE A 93 -7.55 -1.04 16.37
C ILE A 93 -8.32 -0.90 17.69
N ASN A 94 -9.49 -0.29 17.67
CA ASN A 94 -10.33 -0.19 18.87
C ASN A 94 -11.19 -1.45 19.09
N SER A 95 -11.93 -1.50 20.19
CA SER A 95 -12.80 -2.63 20.52
C SER A 95 -13.93 -2.89 19.50
N ARG A 96 -14.19 -1.96 18.58
CA ARG A 96 -15.18 -2.10 17.49
C ARG A 96 -14.55 -2.53 16.16
N GLY A 97 -13.24 -2.78 16.11
CA GLY A 97 -12.55 -3.12 14.87
C GLY A 97 -12.16 -1.91 14.01
N GLU A 98 -12.28 -0.68 14.53
CA GLU A 98 -11.96 0.53 13.78
C GLU A 98 -10.47 0.88 13.96
N LYS A 99 -9.78 1.17 12.85
CA LYS A 99 -8.39 1.64 12.86
C LYS A 99 -8.29 3.01 13.52
N GLN A 100 -7.43 3.13 14.52
CA GLN A 100 -7.20 4.36 15.28
C GLN A 100 -6.11 5.22 14.60
N ARG A 101 -6.43 5.75 13.41
CA ARG A 101 -5.47 6.48 12.56
C ARG A 101 -4.84 7.69 13.25
N MET A 102 -5.55 8.32 14.20
CA MET A 102 -5.00 9.42 14.99
C MET A 102 -3.85 8.96 15.89
N HIS A 103 -4.03 7.87 16.65
CA HIS A 103 -2.96 7.33 17.50
C HIS A 103 -1.77 6.82 16.69
N LEU A 104 -2.01 6.18 15.55
CA LEU A 104 -0.94 5.75 14.65
C LEU A 104 -0.11 6.94 14.15
N ARG A 105 -0.79 8.01 13.70
CA ARG A 105 -0.13 9.24 13.27
C ARG A 105 0.65 9.87 14.41
N ASP A 106 0.06 9.98 15.59
CA ASP A 106 0.71 10.62 16.72
C ASP A 106 1.96 9.82 17.16
N GLY A 107 1.90 8.48 17.11
CA GLY A 107 3.05 7.60 17.32
C GLY A 107 4.14 7.77 16.25
N PHE A 108 3.76 7.90 14.97
CA PHE A 108 4.70 8.20 13.89
C PHE A 108 5.40 9.56 14.09
N LEU A 109 4.67 10.61 14.44
CA LEU A 109 5.22 11.95 14.67
C LEU A 109 6.12 12.03 15.91
N ALA A 110 5.86 11.18 16.90
CA ALA A 110 6.64 11.08 18.12
C ALA A 110 7.85 10.13 17.99
N ASP A 111 8.09 9.56 16.80
CA ASP A 111 9.15 8.56 16.56
C ASP A 111 9.06 7.32 17.47
N GLN A 112 7.82 6.88 17.72
CA GLN A 112 7.50 5.74 18.61
C GLN A 112 7.13 4.47 17.86
N LEU A 113 7.01 4.54 16.54
CA LEU A 113 6.86 3.34 15.72
C LEU A 113 8.24 2.70 15.53
N ASP A 114 8.29 1.37 15.60
CA ASP A 114 9.46 0.57 15.27
C ASP A 114 9.21 -0.10 13.91
N PRO A 115 9.43 0.62 12.79
CA PRO A 115 9.12 0.09 11.46
C PRO A 115 10.17 -0.91 11.00
N ILE A 116 9.72 -1.93 10.26
CA ILE A 116 10.59 -2.82 9.49
C ILE A 116 11.35 -2.01 8.43
N TYR A 117 10.67 -1.07 7.76
CA TYR A 117 11.27 -0.21 6.74
C TYR A 117 10.49 1.10 6.55
N VAL A 118 11.20 2.18 6.21
CA VAL A 118 10.61 3.48 5.86
C VAL A 118 11.17 3.97 4.53
N ALA A 119 10.29 4.24 3.58
CA ALA A 119 10.64 4.81 2.28
C ALA A 119 10.12 6.24 2.15
N TYR A 120 11.00 7.16 1.75
CA TYR A 120 10.63 8.51 1.35
C TYR A 120 10.68 8.59 -0.18
N ASN A 121 9.54 8.81 -0.81
CA ASN A 121 9.47 9.06 -2.24
C ASN A 121 9.74 10.56 -2.46
N MET A 122 10.97 10.89 -2.88
CA MET A 122 11.40 12.24 -3.28
C MET A 122 11.37 12.40 -4.80
#